data_AF-A0A1R1F4N5-F1
#
_entry.id   AF-A0A1R1F4N5-F1
#
_cell.length_a   1.000
_cell.length_b   1.000
_cell.length_c   1.000
_cell.angle_alpha   90.00
_cell.angle_beta   90.00
_cell.angle_gamma   90.00
#
_symmetry.space_group_name_H-M   'P 1'
#
loop_
_entity.id
_entity.type
_entity.pdbx_description
1 polymer ?
#
loop_
_entity_poly.entity_id
_entity_poly.type
_entity_poly.pdbx_seq_one_letter_code
_entity_poly.pdbx_strand_id
1 'polypeptide(L)' 'MPLLIKKYGYPCFEKALQQVEKQYDAMPEAFKGHFTFDENGKAVQLRSPHETKQMIERFFAAQNGR' A
#
# COMPACT_ATOMS: atom_id res chain seq x y z
N MET A 1 5.34 -1.30 -8.87
CA MET A 1 5.63 -2.16 -10.05
C MET A 1 5.73 -1.45 -11.41
N PRO A 2 5.27 -0.21 -11.64
CA PRO A 2 5.42 0.45 -12.95
C PRO A 2 6.86 0.46 -13.50
N LEU A 3 7.86 0.67 -12.63
CA LEU A 3 9.28 0.60 -13.01
C LEU A 3 9.71 -0.78 -13.54
N LEU A 4 9.15 -1.87 -13.01
CA LEU A 4 9.45 -3.23 -13.49
C LEU A 4 8.81 -3.49 -14.85
N ILE A 5 7.58 -3.01 -15.06
CA ILE A 5 6.90 -3.08 -16.37
C ILE A 5 7.72 -2.29 -17.40
N LYS A 6 8.10 -1.05 -17.08
CA LYS A 6 8.92 -0.21 -17.97
C LYS A 6 10.28 -0.83 -18.30
N LYS A 7 10.93 -1.48 -17.34
CA LYS A 7 12.29 -2.03 -17.52
C LYS A 7 12.31 -3.37 -18.26
N TYR A 8 11.33 -4.24 -18.02
CA TYR A 8 11.37 -5.64 -18.49
C TYR A 8 10.24 -6.01 -19.46
N GLY A 9 9.13 -5.27 -19.46
CA GLY A 9 8.04 -5.48 -20.42
C GLY A 9 7.29 -6.81 -20.31
N TYR A 10 7.43 -7.56 -19.20
CA TYR A 10 6.75 -8.84 -19.06
C TYR A 10 5.25 -8.66 -18.79
N PRO A 11 4.34 -9.29 -19.57
CA PRO A 11 2.89 -9.16 -19.38
C PRO A 11 2.39 -9.62 -18.00
N CYS A 12 3.12 -10.53 -17.34
CA CYS A 12 2.78 -10.97 -15.99
C CYS A 12 2.86 -9.83 -14.96
N PHE A 13 3.69 -8.81 -15.17
CA PHE A 13 3.81 -7.66 -14.28
C PHE A 13 2.59 -6.74 -14.36
N GLU A 14 1.99 -6.57 -15.53
CA GLU A 14 0.74 -5.81 -15.68
C GLU A 14 -0.42 -6.51 -14.95
N LYS A 15 -0.54 -7.84 -15.13
CA LYS A 15 -1.55 -8.65 -14.43
C LYS A 15 -1.37 -8.58 -12.91
N ALA A 16 -0.12 -8.71 -12.45
CA ALA A 16 0.19 -8.58 -11.04
C ALA A 16 -0.14 -7.18 -10.52
N LEU A 17 0.16 -6.12 -11.28
CA LEU A 17 -0.16 -4.74 -10.89
C LEU A 17 -1.64 -4.52 -10.70
N GLN A 18 -2.46 -4.95 -11.68
CA GLN A 18 -3.91 -4.85 -11.58
C GLN A 18 -4.46 -5.60 -10.35
N GLN A 19 -3.89 -6.76 -10.01
CA GLN A 19 -4.30 -7.49 -8.82
C GLN A 19 -3.92 -6.76 -7.53
N VAL A 20 -2.69 -6.25 -7.44
CA VAL A 20 -2.21 -5.52 -6.26
C VAL A 20 -3.01 -4.24 -6.06
N GLU A 21 -3.32 -3.50 -7.13
CA GLU A 21 -4.18 -2.31 -7.07
C GLU A 21 -5.56 -2.64 -6.51
N LYS A 22 -6.22 -3.69 -7.02
CA LYS A 22 -7.53 -4.14 -6.49
C LYS A 22 -7.47 -4.52 -5.01
N GLN A 23 -6.43 -5.24 -4.60
CA GLN A 23 -6.24 -5.64 -3.20
C GLN A 23 -5.98 -4.43 -2.31
N TYR A 24 -5.18 -3.49 -2.80
CA TYR A 24 -4.89 -2.26 -2.09
C TYR A 24 -6.16 -1.43 -1.91
N ASP A 25 -6.97 -1.24 -2.96
CA ASP A 25 -8.22 -0.47 -2.89
C ASP A 25 -9.26 -1.12 -1.97
N ALA A 26 -9.30 -2.46 -1.91
CA ALA A 26 -10.17 -3.20 -1.01
C ALA A 26 -9.71 -3.19 0.46
N MET A 27 -8.46 -2.79 0.72
CA MET A 27 -7.90 -2.77 2.07
C MET A 27 -8.54 -1.66 2.93
N PRO A 28 -8.71 -1.82 4.25
CA PRO A 28 -9.17 -0.74 5.10
C PRO A 28 -8.20 0.46 5.10
N GLU A 29 -8.74 1.68 5.20
CA GLU A 29 -7.96 2.93 5.20
C GLU A 29 -6.86 2.96 6.28
N ALA A 30 -7.07 2.26 7.39
CA ALA A 30 -6.07 2.14 8.46
C ALA A 30 -4.75 1.49 8.01
N PHE A 31 -4.74 0.73 6.92
CA PHE A 31 -3.56 0.04 6.40
C PHE A 31 -3.02 0.66 5.09
N LYS A 32 -3.73 1.64 4.52
CA LYS A 32 -3.32 2.33 3.28
C LYS A 32 -2.47 3.55 3.58
N GLY A 33 -1.60 3.95 2.66
CA GLY A 33 -0.98 5.28 2.63
C GLY A 33 0.12 5.50 3.67
N HIS A 34 0.80 4.44 4.10
CA HIS A 34 1.91 4.53 5.06
C HIS A 34 3.26 4.74 4.37
N PHE A 35 3.40 4.17 3.17
CA PHE A 35 4.58 4.26 2.33
C PHE A 35 4.19 4.48 0.88
N THR A 36 5.07 5.11 0.12
CA THR A 36 5.02 5.17 -1.35
C THR A 36 6.42 4.99 -1.92
N PHE A 37 6.53 4.96 -3.25
CA PHE A 37 7.79 5.00 -3.95
C PHE A 37 7.85 6.26 -4.80
N ASP A 38 9.00 6.94 -4.79
CA ASP A 38 9.25 8.05 -5.71
C ASP A 38 9.53 7.55 -7.14
N GLU A 39 9.76 8.50 -8.06
CA GLU A 39 10.05 8.22 -9.48
C GLU A 39 11.31 7.38 -9.69
N ASN A 40 12.23 7.38 -8.73
CA ASN A 40 13.47 6.60 -8.76
C ASN A 40 13.32 5.22 -8.09
N GLY A 41 12.12 4.90 -7.59
CA GLY A 41 11.86 3.66 -6.87
C GLY A 41 12.40 3.65 -5.44
N LYS A 42 12.70 4.83 -4.87
CA LYS A 42 13.07 4.94 -3.46
C LYS A 42 11.80 4.95 -2.60
N ALA A 43 11.81 4.17 -1.53
CA ALA A 43 10.72 4.17 -0.56
C ALA A 43 10.66 5.51 0.19
N VAL A 44 9.47 6.11 0.22
CA VAL A 44 9.14 7.35 0.92
C VAL A 44 8.09 7.02 1.97
N GLN A 45 8.35 7.43 3.21
CA GLN A 45 7.42 7.29 4.31
C GLN A 45 6.41 8.46 4.27
N LEU A 46 5.12 8.15 4.19
CA LEU A 46 4.05 9.15 4.12
C LEU A 46 3.46 9.50 5.49
N ARG A 47 3.54 8.58 6.44
CA ARG A 47 3.10 8.77 7.82
C ARG A 47 4.15 8.30 8.80
N SER A 48 4.27 8.98 9.94
CA SER A 48 5.19 8.56 11.00
C SER A 48 4.79 7.19 11.57
N PRO A 49 5.72 6.45 12.18
CA PRO A 49 5.39 5.16 12.79
C PRO A 49 4.35 5.30 13.91
N HIS A 50 4.34 6.45 14.59
CA HIS A 50 3.38 6.76 15.64
C HIS A 50 1.95 6.91 15.09
N GLU A 51 1.76 7.69 14.02
CA GLU A 51 0.47 7.85 13.36
C GLU A 51 -0.05 6.53 12.81
N THR A 52 0.81 5.76 12.14
CA THR A 52 0.48 4.43 11.61
C THR A 52 0.00 3.50 12.72
N LYS A 53 0.72 3.46 13.86
CA LYS A 53 0.34 2.67 15.02
C LYS A 53 -1.05 3.08 15.55
N GLN A 54 -1.29 4.37 15.73
CA GLN A 54 -2.58 4.87 16.20
C GLN A 54 -3.74 4.50 15.26
N MET A 55 -3.54 4.59 13.94
CA MET A 55 -4.58 4.22 12.96
C MET A 55 -4.94 2.73 13.05
N ILE A 56 -3.93 1.87 13.15
CA ILE A 56 -4.11 0.42 13.24
C ILE A 56 -4.79 0.04 14.57
N GLU A 57 -4.35 0.62 15.69
CA GLU A 57 -4.97 0.40 17.00
C GLU A 57 -6.44 0.82 17.02
N ARG A 58 -6.76 2.01 16.46
CA ARG A 58 -8.15 2.49 16.33
C ARG A 58 -9.01 1.55 15.48
N PHE A 59 -8.45 1.01 14.39
CA PHE A 59 -9.16 0.05 13.54
C PHE A 59 -9.54 -1.22 14.32
N PHE A 60 -8.60 -1.83 15.03
CA PHE A 60 -8.88 -3.04 15.80
C PHE A 60 -9.76 -2.78 17.02
N ALA A 61 -9.61 -1.64 17.70
CA ALA A 61 -10.51 -1.25 18.78
C ALA A 61 -11.97 -1.14 18.31
N ALA A 62 -12.21 -0.59 17.11
CA ALA A 62 -13.54 -0.50 16.52
C ALA A 62 -14.11 -1.87 16.08
N GLN A 63 -13.26 -2.86 15.78
CA GLN A 63 -13.69 -4.23 15.47
C GLN A 63 -14.01 -5.06 16.72
N ASN A 64 -13.26 -4.87 17.81
CA ASN A 64 -13.45 -5.60 19.06
C ASN A 64 -14.60 -5.06 19.93
N GLY A 65 -15.12 -3.87 19.63
CA GLY A 65 -16.29 -3.29 20.30
C GLY A 65 -17.64 -3.67 19.67
N ARG A 66 -17.67 -4.69 18.80
CA ARG A 66 -18.88 -5.26 18.19
C ARG A 66 -19.28 -6.57 18.86
#